data_AF-A0A2G2IJP1-F1
#
_entry.id   AF-A0A2G2IJP1-F1
#
_cell.length_a   1.000
_cell.length_b   1.000
_cell.length_c   1.000
_cell.angle_alpha   90.00
_cell.angle_beta   90.00
_cell.angle_gamma   90.00
#
_symmetry.space_group_name_H-M   'P 1'
#
loop_
_entity.id
_entity.type
_entity.pdbx_description
1 polymer ?
#
loop_
_entity_poly.entity_id
_entity_poly.type
_entity_poly.pdbx_seq_one_letter_code
_entity_poly.pdbx_strand_id
1 'polypeptide(L)' 'MSAMWTCQARCLKKMMDANNETQAHMYLEQLLLFPVDIQDKIIEDISNLRNCNSDAVAGIIGNYSMMDLR' A
#
# COMPACT_ATOMS: atom_id res chain seq x y z
N MET A 1 15.67 -4.69 0.49
CA MET A 1 14.36 -5.07 1.05
C MET A 1 13.18 -4.34 0.40
N SER A 2 13.34 -3.16 -0.22
CA SER A 2 12.23 -2.46 -0.90
C SER A 2 11.85 -3.02 -2.27
N ALA A 3 12.75 -3.74 -2.96
CA ALA A 3 12.53 -4.23 -4.33
C ALA A 3 11.29 -5.10 -4.49
N MET A 4 10.96 -5.91 -3.47
CA MET A 4 9.81 -6.83 -3.50
C MET A 4 8.47 -6.08 -3.54
N TRP A 5 8.41 -4.86 -3.00
CA TRP A 5 7.21 -4.05 -2.90
C TRP A 5 7.24 -2.81 -3.79
N THR A 6 8.33 -2.55 -4.50
CA THR A 6 8.50 -1.33 -5.32
C THR A 6 7.51 -1.30 -6.49
N CYS A 7 7.19 -2.47 -7.07
CA CYS A 7 6.21 -2.59 -8.15
C CYS A 7 4.79 -2.32 -7.64
N GLN A 8 4.44 -2.91 -6.50
CA GLN A 8 3.15 -2.79 -5.84
C GLN A 8 2.94 -1.36 -5.38
N ALA A 9 3.95 -0.74 -4.78
CA ALA A 9 3.94 0.65 -4.38
C ALA A 9 3.74 1.62 -5.54
N ARG A 10 4.34 1.33 -6.72
CA ARG A 10 4.12 2.14 -7.92
C ARG A 10 2.69 2.04 -8.43
N CYS A 11 2.10 0.84 -8.42
CA CYS A 11 0.70 0.64 -8.78
C CYS A 11 -0.23 1.34 -7.79
N LEU A 12 0.00 1.15 -6.49
CA LEU A 12 -0.80 1.74 -5.42
C LEU A 12 -0.74 3.28 -5.46
N LYS A 13 0.45 3.85 -5.64
CA LYS A 13 0.63 5.28 -5.86
C LYS A 13 -0.20 5.79 -7.05
N LYS A 14 -0.18 5.10 -8.20
CA LYS A 14 -0.97 5.51 -9.37
C LYS A 14 -2.47 5.51 -9.08
N MET A 15 -2.96 4.54 -8.33
CA MET A 15 -4.39 4.46 -7.97
C MET A 15 -4.78 5.55 -6.98
N MET A 16 -3.90 5.88 -6.03
CA MET A 16 -4.12 6.98 -5.09
C MET A 16 -4.02 8.36 -5.76
N ASP A 17 -3.09 8.55 -6.69
CA ASP A 17 -2.97 9.77 -7.51
C ASP A 17 -4.20 9.97 -8.42
N ALA A 18 -4.82 8.87 -8.87
CA ALA A 18 -6.09 8.88 -9.58
C ALA A 18 -7.32 9.05 -8.65
N ASN A 19 -7.10 9.29 -7.35
CA ASN A 19 -8.12 9.40 -6.31
C ASN A 19 -9.11 8.22 -6.30
N ASN A 20 -8.62 7.03 -6.65
CA ASN A 20 -9.42 5.82 -6.84
C ASN A 20 -9.16 4.86 -5.68
N GLU A 21 -9.65 5.24 -4.50
CA GLU A 21 -9.51 4.47 -3.26
C GLU A 21 -10.09 3.05 -3.41
N THR A 22 -11.23 2.91 -4.08
CA THR A 22 -11.85 1.60 -4.35
C THR A 22 -10.90 0.65 -5.08
N GLN A 23 -10.15 1.14 -6.09
CA GLN A 23 -9.15 0.33 -6.77
C GLN A 23 -7.96 0.00 -5.86
N ALA A 24 -7.54 0.94 -5.00
CA ALA A 24 -6.47 0.68 -4.04
C ALA A 24 -6.85 -0.41 -3.04
N HIS A 25 -8.07 -0.37 -2.50
CA HIS A 25 -8.63 -1.41 -1.63
C HIS A 25 -8.68 -2.77 -2.34
N MET A 26 -9.30 -2.83 -3.53
CA MET A 26 -9.36 -4.07 -4.31
C MET A 26 -7.97 -4.64 -4.61
N TYR A 27 -6.97 -3.80 -4.87
CA TYR A 27 -5.60 -4.25 -5.12
C TYR A 27 -4.92 -4.80 -3.85
N LEU A 28 -5.14 -4.16 -2.70
CA LEU A 28 -4.63 -4.63 -1.41
C LEU A 28 -5.28 -5.97 -1.01
N GLU A 29 -6.58 -6.13 -1.30
CA GLU A 29 -7.31 -7.37 -1.06
C GLU A 29 -6.86 -8.50 -2.02
N GLN A 30 -6.85 -8.24 -3.32
CA GLN A 30 -6.67 -9.28 -4.33
C GLN A 30 -5.20 -9.70 -4.53
N LEU A 31 -4.26 -8.77 -4.42
CA LEU A 31 -2.86 -9.04 -4.72
C LEU A 31 -2.02 -9.27 -3.46
N LEU A 32 -2.31 -8.50 -2.42
CA LEU A 32 -1.54 -8.51 -1.18
C LEU A 32 -2.23 -9.31 -0.07
N LEU A 33 -3.46 -9.77 -0.31
CA LEU A 33 -4.27 -10.58 0.61
C LEU A 33 -4.40 -9.94 1.99
N PHE A 34 -4.33 -8.60 2.06
CA PHE A 34 -4.44 -7.91 3.33
C PHE A 34 -5.88 -7.95 3.84
N PRO A 35 -6.08 -8.20 5.15
CA PRO A 35 -7.39 -8.13 5.74
C PRO A 35 -7.88 -6.68 5.75
N VAL A 36 -9.20 -6.48 5.70
CA VAL A 36 -9.85 -5.17 5.51
C VAL A 36 -9.36 -4.13 6.53
N ASP A 37 -9.12 -4.55 7.77
CA ASP A 37 -8.63 -3.70 8.87
C ASP A 37 -7.18 -3.20 8.69
N ILE A 38 -6.40 -3.80 7.80
CA ILE A 38 -5.06 -3.34 7.41
C ILE A 38 -5.10 -2.47 6.16
N GLN A 39 -6.07 -2.69 5.25
CA GLN A 39 -6.18 -1.92 4.01
C GLN A 39 -6.42 -0.43 4.29
N ASP A 40 -7.37 -0.12 5.19
CA ASP A 40 -7.66 1.25 5.60
C ASP A 40 -6.42 1.93 6.21
N LYS A 41 -5.67 1.23 7.05
CA LYS A 41 -4.44 1.76 7.67
C LYS A 41 -3.35 2.04 6.65
N ILE A 42 -3.17 1.16 5.66
CA ILE A 42 -2.21 1.37 4.58
C ILE A 42 -2.59 2.62 3.79
N ILE A 43 -3.86 2.76 3.42
CA ILE A 43 -4.33 3.91 2.63
C ILE A 43 -4.23 5.21 3.45
N GLU A 44 -4.59 5.18 4.72
CA GLU A 44 -4.44 6.30 5.64
C GLU A 44 -2.97 6.71 5.79
N ASP A 45 -2.06 5.75 6.01
CA ASP A 45 -0.62 6.01 6.11
C ASP A 45 -0.07 6.63 4.82
N ILE A 46 -0.50 6.16 3.65
CA ILE A 46 -0.07 6.72 2.36
C ILE A 46 -0.68 8.11 2.13
N SER A 47 -1.93 8.33 2.52
CA SER A 47 -2.60 9.63 2.43
C SER A 47 -1.92 10.67 3.33
N ASN A 48 -1.43 10.25 4.49
CA ASN A 48 -0.64 11.07 5.41
C ASN A 48 0.80 11.34 4.92
N LEU A 49 1.27 10.68 3.85
CA LEU A 49 2.57 10.98 3.28
C LEU A 49 2.56 12.35 2.63
N ARG A 50 3.32 13.27 3.22
CA ARG A 50 3.55 14.63 2.69
C ARG A 50 4.03 14.66 1.24
N ASN A 51 4.76 13.61 0.84
CA ASN A 51 5.13 13.33 -0.55
C ASN A 51 4.83 11.86 -0.83
N CYS A 52 3.88 11.59 -1.73
CA CYS A 52 3.58 10.23 -2.18
C CYS A 52 4.74 9.69 -3.05
N ASN A 53 5.75 9.10 -2.38
CA ASN A 53 6.89 8.45 -3.02
C ASN A 53 6.72 6.93 -2.99
N SER A 54 7.04 6.26 -4.09
CA SER A 54 6.95 4.81 -4.23
C SER A 54 7.80 4.08 -3.18
N ASP A 55 8.96 4.62 -2.77
CA ASP A 55 9.77 4.00 -1.71
C ASP A 55 9.10 4.04 -0.34
N ALA A 56 8.42 5.15 -0.02
CA ALA A 56 7.69 5.29 1.24
C ALA A 56 6.49 4.33 1.26
N VAL A 57 5.73 4.28 0.16
CA VAL A 57 4.62 3.33 -0.01
C VAL A 57 5.10 1.88 0.08
N ALA A 58 6.25 1.54 -0.53
CA ALA A 58 6.83 0.20 -0.45
C ALA A 58 7.25 -0.18 0.98
N GLY A 59 7.74 0.80 1.76
CA GLY A 59 8.06 0.62 3.18
C GLY A 59 6.82 0.34 4.03
N ILE A 60 5.74 1.08 3.79
CA ILE A 60 4.45 0.89 4.48
C ILE A 60 3.92 -0.53 4.19
N ILE A 61 3.78 -0.90 2.91
CA ILE A 61 3.32 -2.24 2.51
C ILE A 61 4.20 -3.33 3.13
N GLY A 62 5.52 -3.18 3.07
CA GLY A 62 6.46 -4.15 3.62
C GLY A 62 6.34 -4.32 5.14
N ASN A 63 6.11 -3.23 5.89
CA ASN A 63 5.91 -3.30 7.33
C ASN A 63 4.64 -4.09 7.70
N TYR A 64 3.52 -3.81 7.05
CA TYR A 64 2.27 -4.54 7.31
C TYR A 64 2.35 -6.00 6.85
N SER A 65 3.02 -6.28 5.73
CA SER A 65 3.23 -7.64 5.23
C SER A 65 4.13 -8.48 6.15
N MET A 66 5.09 -7.84 6.85
CA MET A 66 5.90 -8.50 7.87
C MET A 66 5.18 -8.65 9.23
N MET A 67 4.25 -7.76 9.56
CA MET A 67 3.44 -7.86 10.78
C MET A 67 2.45 -9.02 10.73
N ASP A 68 1.88 -9.33 9.57
CA ASP A 68 0.96 -10.46 9.37
C ASP A 68 1.67 -11.83 9.53
N LEU A 69 2.98 -11.86 9.28
CA LEU A 69 3.82 -13.07 9.32
C LEU A 69 4.33 -13.43 10.73
N ARG A 70 3.87 -12.74 11.78
CA ARG A 70 4.48 -12.75 13.11
C ARG A 70 3.54 -13.20 14.24
#